data_AF-X1A2N7-F1
#
_entry.id   AF-X1A2N7-F1
#
_cell.length_a   1.000
_cell.length_b   1.000
_cell.length_c   1.000
_cell.angle_alpha   90.00
_cell.angle_beta   90.00
_cell.angle_gamma   90.00
#
_symmetry.space_group_name_H-M   'P 1'
#
loop_
_entity.id
_entity.type
_entity.pdbx_description
1 polymer ?
#
loop_
_entity_poly.entity_id
_entity_poly.type
_entity_poly.pdbx_seq_one_letter_code
_entity_poly.pdbx_strand_id
1 'polypeptide(L)' 'MSYTLAEKILLNHSNHKNVVPGQFIECEIDLIMVHEQLGGRIHREYEKLGLDYVWDPNK' A
#
# COMPACT_ATOMS: atom_id res chain seq x y z
N MET A 1 17.91 17.74 -5.46
CA MET A 1 16.56 18.33 -5.43
C MET A 1 16.09 18.35 -3.99
N SER A 2 15.34 19.37 -3.57
CA SER A 2 14.72 19.37 -2.25
C SER A 2 13.36 18.67 -2.36
N TYR A 3 13.19 17.56 -1.64
CA TYR A 3 11.93 16.83 -1.55
C TYR A 3 11.17 17.25 -0.29
N THR A 4 9.85 17.30 -0.39
CA THR A 4 8.93 17.36 0.76
C THR A 4 9.05 16.09 1.61
N LEU A 5 8.50 16.11 2.83
CA LEU A 5 8.47 14.92 3.69
C LEU A 5 7.69 13.76 3.03
N ALA A 6 6.56 14.06 2.38
CA ALA A 6 5.75 13.05 1.70
C ALA A 6 6.53 12.38 0.57
N GLU A 7 7.20 13.16 -0.29
CA GLU A 7 8.03 12.62 -1.38
C GLU A 7 9.19 11.77 -0.86
N LYS A 8 9.80 12.13 0.28
CA LYS A 8 10.84 11.31 0.92
C LYS A 8 10.30 9.97 1.41
N ILE A 9 9.11 9.93 2.00
CA ILE A 9 8.47 8.68 2.46
C ILE A 9 8.15 7.79 1.25
N LEU A 10 7.57 8.36 0.18
CA LEU A 10 7.26 7.62 -1.04
C LEU A 10 8.52 7.09 -1.74
N LEU A 11 9.59 7.87 -1.77
CA LEU A 11 10.90 7.42 -2.27
C LEU A 11 11.45 6.25 -1.46
N ASN A 12 11.34 6.31 -0.12
CA ASN A 12 11.86 5.27 0.76
C ASN A 12 11.13 3.92 0.58
N HIS A 13 9.84 3.95 0.26
CA HIS A 13 9.00 2.75 0.12
C HIS A 13 8.74 2.36 -1.33
N SER A 14 9.46 2.93 -2.30
CA SER A 14 9.33 2.56 -3.71
C SER A 14 10.69 2.27 -4.33
N ASN A 15 10.70 1.60 -5.49
CA ASN A 15 11.92 1.29 -6.22
C ASN A 15 12.40 2.46 -7.12
N HIS A 16 11.95 3.68 -6.86
CA HIS A 16 12.24 4.85 -7.68
C HIS A 16 13.42 5.68 -7.15
N LYS A 17 14.25 6.21 -8.07
CA LYS A 17 15.34 7.13 -7.74
C LYS A 17 14.90 8.60 -7.60
N ASN A 18 13.71 8.93 -8.13
CA ASN A 18 13.07 10.23 -7.99
C ASN A 18 11.55 10.03 -7.96
N VAL A 19 10.82 10.97 -7.34
CA VAL A 19 9.37 11.09 -7.45
C VAL A 19 9.00 12.53 -7.74
N VAL A 20 7.90 12.72 -8.48
CA VAL A 20 7.30 14.03 -8.76
C VAL A 20 5.78 14.01 -8.54
N PRO A 21 5.15 15.15 -8.18
CA PRO A 21 3.70 15.22 -8.06
C PRO A 21 2.98 14.78 -9.34
N GLY A 22 1.96 13.93 -9.20
CA GLY A 22 1.18 13.38 -10.31
C GLY A 22 1.73 12.10 -10.95
N GLN A 23 2.89 11.63 -10.52
CA GLN A 23 3.42 10.34 -10.95
C GLN A 23 2.65 9.17 -10.30
N PHE A 24 2.32 8.14 -11.09
CA PHE A 24 1.89 6.85 -10.57
C PHE A 24 3.13 6.05 -10.14
N ILE A 25 3.12 5.56 -8.90
CA ILE A 25 4.19 4.75 -8.31
C ILE A 25 3.59 3.57 -7.55
N GLU A 26 4.35 2.49 -7.46
CA GLU A 26 4.07 1.36 -6.59
C GLU A 26 4.94 1.46 -5.34
N CYS A 27 4.34 1.29 -4.17
CA CYS A 27 5.03 1.35 -2.89
C CYS A 27 4.77 0.09 -2.07
N GLU A 28 5.75 -0.31 -1.27
CA GLU A 28 5.57 -1.31 -0.21
C GLU A 28 4.70 -0.73 0.91
N ILE A 29 3.79 -1.55 1.43
CA ILE A 29 2.86 -1.16 2.49
C ILE A 29 3.37 -1.69 3.83
N ASP A 30 3.48 -0.78 4.82
CA ASP A 30 3.95 -1.12 6.16
C ASP A 30 2.86 -1.70 7.07
N LEU A 31 1.63 -1.18 6.95
CA LEU A 31 0.49 -1.55 7.80
C LEU A 31 -0.84 -1.26 7.07
N ILE A 32 -1.80 -2.16 7.17
CA ILE A 32 -3.19 -1.99 6.72
C ILE A 32 -4.13 -2.12 7.91
N MET A 33 -4.93 -1.08 8.13
CA MET A 33 -5.97 -1.10 9.15
C MET A 33 -7.35 -1.08 8.49
N VAL A 34 -8.21 -1.99 8.93
CA VAL A 34 -9.59 -2.10 8.46
C VAL A 34 -10.54 -2.08 9.66
N HIS A 35 -11.62 -1.30 9.57
CA HIS A 35 -12.70 -1.31 10.57
C HIS A 35 -13.83 -2.26 10.14
N GLU A 36 -14.66 -2.65 11.09
CA GLU A 36 -15.66 -3.74 10.96
C GLU A 36 -16.47 -3.75 9.65
N GLN A 37 -17.02 -2.60 9.23
CA GLN A 37 -17.87 -2.52 8.05
C GLN A 37 -17.14 -2.85 6.74
N LEU A 38 -15.86 -2.49 6.63
CA LEU A 38 -15.04 -2.81 5.46
C LEU A 38 -14.48 -4.22 5.53
N GLY A 39 -14.14 -4.70 6.73
CA GLY A 39 -13.58 -6.05 6.95
C GLY A 39 -14.48 -7.15 6.39
N GLY A 40 -15.79 -7.06 6.62
CA GLY A 40 -16.76 -8.04 6.10
C GLY A 40 -16.90 -8.05 4.57
N ARG A 41 -16.43 -7.01 3.86
CA ARG A 41 -16.53 -6.90 2.40
C ARG A 41 -15.25 -7.35 1.69
N ILE A 42 -14.09 -7.14 2.29
CA ILE A 42 -12.78 -7.44 1.67
C ILE A 42 -12.61 -8.92 1.39
N HIS A 43 -13.13 -9.80 2.26
CA HIS A 43 -13.04 -11.25 2.07
C HIS A 43 -13.58 -11.72 0.70
N ARG A 44 -14.68 -11.11 0.21
CA ARG A 44 -15.25 -11.45 -1.11
C ARG A 44 -14.33 -11.08 -2.27
N GLU A 45 -13.53 -10.03 -2.12
CA GLU A 45 -12.55 -9.67 -3.14
C GLU A 45 -11.35 -10.64 -3.13
N TYR A 46 -10.95 -11.13 -1.96
CA TYR A 46 -9.93 -12.19 -1.84
C TYR A 46 -10.39 -13.49 -2.52
N GLU A 47 -11.64 -13.90 -2.31
CA GLU A 47 -12.22 -15.08 -2.99
C GLU A 47 -12.19 -14.92 -4.52
N LYS A 48 -12.56 -13.74 -5.05
CA LYS A 48 -12.51 -13.48 -6.50
C LYS A 48 -11.08 -13.50 -7.06
N LEU A 49 -10.11 -13.08 -6.26
CA LEU A 49 -8.69 -13.09 -6.61
C LEU A 49 -8.04 -14.46 -6.40
N GLY A 50 -8.73 -15.43 -5.79
CA GLY A 50 -8.19 -16.75 -5.46
C GLY A 50 -7.11 -16.70 -4.38
N LEU A 51 -7.23 -15.77 -3.43
CA LEU A 51 -6.27 -15.55 -2.35
C LEU A 51 -6.79 -16.12 -1.03
N ASP A 52 -6.07 -17.09 -0.47
CA ASP A 52 -6.42 -17.73 0.80
C ASP A 52 -5.77 -17.06 2.02
N TYR A 53 -4.73 -16.25 1.80
CA TYR A 53 -3.91 -15.65 2.86
C TYR A 53 -3.55 -14.20 2.52
N VAL A 54 -3.41 -13.38 3.56
CA VAL A 54 -2.85 -12.02 3.45
C VAL A 54 -1.34 -12.05 3.26
N TRP A 55 -0.75 -10.96 2.80
CA TRP A 55 0.69 -10.88 2.55
C TRP A 55 1.52 -10.99 3.85
N ASP A 56 1.05 -10.38 4.95
CA ASP A 56 1.65 -10.44 6.28
C ASP A 56 0.56 -10.22 7.34
N PRO A 57 0.29 -11.20 8.24
CA PRO A 57 -0.75 -11.06 9.27
C PRO A 57 -0.36 -10.16 10.45
N ASN A 58 0.91 -9.72 10.53
CA ASN A 58 1.38 -8.78 11.56
C ASN A 58 1.42 -7.33 11.06
N LYS A 59 0.95 -7.09 9.83
CA LYS A 59 0.87 -5.78 9.18
C LYS A 59 -0.57 -5.55 8.69
#